data_AF-A0AAV7VA25-F1
#
_entry.id   AF-A0AAV7VA25-F1
#
_cell.length_a   1.000
_cell.length_b   1.000
_cell.length_c   1.000
_cell.angle_alpha   90.00
_cell.angle_beta   90.00
_cell.angle_gamma   90.00
#
_symmetry.space_group_name_H-M   'P 1'
#
loop_
_entity.id
_entity.type
_entity.pdbx_description
1 polymer ?
#
loop_
_entity_poly.entity_id
_entity_poly.type
_entity_poly.pdbx_seq_one_letter_code
_entity_poly.pdbx_strand_id
1 'polypeptide(L)'
;MLTGLECAAVTEVLTDQECAAVTEELTGQECAAVTEVLKGQECTEVTEEMLTGLECAAVTEVLKGQECTAITEVLTGQECAAITEVLTGQECAAITGEMLTGQECAAITEVPTGQECAAVTEVLTGQECAAVTEVLTGQECAAVT
;
A
#
# COMPACT_ATOMS: atom_id res chain seq x y z
N MET A 1 9.18 10.36 9.35
CA MET A 1 8.14 11.27 9.86
C MET A 1 8.23 12.66 9.23
N LEU A 2 7.43 12.88 8.19
CA LEU A 2 7.09 14.18 7.64
C LEU A 2 5.68 14.53 8.16
N THR A 3 5.54 15.53 9.05
CA THR A 3 4.24 15.92 9.63
C THR A 3 3.93 17.39 9.36
N GLY A 4 2.66 17.71 9.09
CA GLY A 4 2.15 19.08 8.94
C GLY A 4 2.63 19.82 7.69
N LEU A 5 2.88 19.08 6.61
CA LEU A 5 3.34 19.64 5.34
C LEU A 5 2.15 19.88 4.41
N GLU A 6 1.94 21.13 4.00
CA GLU A 6 1.12 21.44 2.82
C GLU A 6 2.00 21.34 1.57
N CYS A 7 1.61 20.50 0.61
CA CYS A 7 2.43 20.31 -0.57
C CYS A 7 1.64 20.06 -1.87
N ALA A 8 2.25 20.36 -3.00
CA ALA A 8 1.67 20.01 -4.29
C ALA A 8 1.77 18.51 -4.56
N ALA A 9 2.90 17.88 -4.19
CA ALA A 9 3.07 16.43 -4.25
C ALA A 9 4.23 15.98 -3.36
N VAL A 10 4.13 14.77 -2.81
CA VAL A 10 5.25 14.01 -2.24
C VAL A 10 5.55 12.81 -3.13
N THR A 11 6.84 12.50 -3.29
CA THR A 11 7.26 11.25 -3.93
C THR A 11 8.39 10.62 -3.13
N GLU A 12 8.18 9.39 -2.68
CA GLU A 12 9.17 8.55 -2.02
C GLU A 12 9.54 7.36 -2.91
N VAL A 13 10.82 7.00 -2.92
CA VAL A 13 11.33 5.90 -3.74
C VAL A 13 12.41 5.14 -2.96
N LEU A 14 12.14 3.88 -2.65
CA LEU A 14 13.09 2.95 -2.05
C LEU A 14 13.41 1.83 -3.04
N THR A 15 14.70 1.51 -3.18
CA THR A 15 15.18 0.52 -4.15
C THR A 15 16.30 -0.32 -3.57
N ASP A 16 16.33 -1.60 -3.92
CA ASP A 16 17.47 -2.51 -3.77
C ASP A 16 18.05 -2.57 -2.34
N GLN A 17 17.22 -2.90 -1.33
CA GLN A 17 17.70 -3.10 0.04
C GLN A 17 17.56 -4.55 0.49
N GLU A 18 18.60 -5.03 1.18
CA GLU A 18 18.55 -6.24 2.00
C GLU A 18 18.38 -5.80 3.46
N CYS A 19 17.33 -6.26 4.13
CA CYS A 19 17.04 -5.79 5.47
C CYS A 19 16.32 -6.84 6.34
N ALA A 20 16.32 -6.63 7.65
CA ALA A 20 15.47 -7.44 8.53
C ALA A 20 14.00 -7.03 8.36
N ALA A 21 13.74 -5.72 8.36
CA ALA A 21 12.41 -5.17 8.11
C ALA A 21 12.49 -3.75 7.55
N VAL A 22 11.50 -3.38 6.72
CA VAL A 22 11.22 -1.98 6.31
C VAL A 22 9.90 -1.54 6.94
N THR A 23 9.83 -0.27 7.34
CA THR A 23 8.59 0.37 7.77
C THR A 23 8.57 1.80 7.26
N GLU A 24 7.58 2.13 6.44
CA GLU A 24 7.31 3.48 5.94
C GLU A 24 6.11 4.09 6.67
N GLU A 25 6.22 5.37 7.07
CA GLU A 25 5.18 6.07 7.85
C GLU A 25 5.06 7.53 7.40
N LEU A 26 3.86 7.90 6.94
CA LEU A 26 3.46 9.28 6.68
C LEU A 26 2.22 9.64 7.49
N THR A 27 2.30 10.77 8.20
CA THR A 27 1.24 11.18 9.13
C THR A 27 0.95 12.67 9.01
N GLY A 28 -0.34 13.04 8.92
CA GLY A 28 -0.79 14.43 9.03
C GLY A 28 -0.28 15.36 7.94
N GLN A 29 -0.40 14.99 6.65
CA GLN A 29 -0.05 15.85 5.53
C GLN A 29 -1.29 16.24 4.72
N GLU A 30 -1.26 17.44 4.15
CA GLU A 30 -2.25 17.93 3.21
C GLU A 30 -1.54 18.11 1.86
N CYS A 31 -1.64 17.12 0.99
CA CYS A 31 -0.89 17.11 -0.26
C CYS A 31 -1.80 16.75 -1.44
N ALA A 32 -1.70 17.47 -2.56
CA ALA A 32 -2.57 17.15 -3.69
C ALA A 32 -2.30 15.73 -4.23
N ALA A 33 -1.05 15.24 -4.15
CA ALA A 33 -0.73 13.86 -4.49
C ALA A 33 0.38 13.27 -3.59
N VAL A 34 0.28 12.00 -3.28
CA VAL A 34 1.33 11.19 -2.66
C VAL A 34 1.66 10.05 -3.61
N THR A 35 2.95 9.76 -3.79
CA THR A 35 3.39 8.62 -4.60
C THR A 35 4.53 7.91 -3.90
N GLU A 36 4.35 6.63 -3.63
CA GLU A 36 5.35 5.76 -3.03
C GLU A 36 5.76 4.67 -4.02
N VAL A 37 7.05 4.36 -4.06
CA VAL A 37 7.61 3.37 -4.99
C VAL A 37 8.68 2.54 -4.30
N LEU A 38 8.34 1.29 -3.97
CA LEU A 38 9.29 0.32 -3.41
C LEU A 38 9.66 -0.73 -4.46
N LYS A 39 10.96 -1.00 -4.60
CA LYS A 39 11.44 -1.98 -5.57
C LYS A 39 12.58 -2.84 -5.05
N GLY A 40 12.54 -4.13 -5.37
CA GLY A 40 13.70 -5.02 -5.23
C GLY A 40 14.21 -5.14 -3.81
N GLN A 41 13.32 -5.20 -2.81
CA GLN A 41 13.73 -5.46 -1.43
C GLN A 41 13.75 -6.97 -1.17
N GLU A 42 14.78 -7.39 -0.44
CA GLU A 42 14.88 -8.71 0.16
C GLU A 42 14.82 -8.51 1.68
N CYS A 43 13.63 -8.56 2.24
CA CYS A 43 13.41 -8.26 3.66
C CYS A 43 12.55 -9.32 4.33
N THR A 44 12.78 -9.61 5.61
CA THR A 44 11.93 -10.61 6.30
C THR A 44 10.49 -10.10 6.43
N GLU A 45 10.33 -8.85 6.83
CA GLU A 45 9.03 -8.20 6.98
C GLU A 45 9.04 -6.86 6.25
N VAL A 46 7.99 -6.59 5.49
CA VAL A 46 7.74 -5.28 4.91
C VAL A 46 6.43 -4.78 5.48
N THR A 47 6.48 -3.62 6.14
CA THR A 47 5.29 -2.87 6.50
C THR A 47 5.26 -1.63 5.63
N GLU A 48 4.47 -1.70 4.58
CA GLU A 48 4.21 -0.59 3.70
C GLU A 48 3.24 0.39 4.36
N GLU A 49 3.41 1.66 3.98
CA GLU A 49 2.49 2.76 4.24
C GLU A 49 1.67 2.63 5.54
N MET A 50 2.27 3.03 6.66
CA MET A 50 1.46 3.39 7.83
C MET A 50 0.98 4.83 7.65
N LEU A 51 -0.09 5.01 6.86
CA LEU A 51 -0.67 6.32 6.60
C LEU A 51 -1.71 6.70 7.65
N THR A 52 -1.55 7.88 8.26
CA THR A 52 -2.57 8.38 9.21
C THR A 52 -2.92 9.85 8.99
N GLY A 53 -4.22 10.14 8.84
CA GLY A 53 -4.73 11.51 8.79
C GLY A 53 -4.17 12.34 7.64
N LEU A 54 -4.09 11.81 6.41
CA LEU A 54 -3.79 12.63 5.24
C LEU A 54 -5.07 13.08 4.54
N GLU A 55 -5.00 14.28 3.97
CA GLU A 55 -5.98 14.80 3.03
C GLU A 55 -5.29 14.98 1.68
N CYS A 56 -5.80 14.29 0.65
CA CYS A 56 -5.15 14.27 -0.65
C CYS A 56 -6.10 14.17 -1.85
N ALA A 57 -5.66 14.56 -3.05
CA ALA A 57 -6.45 14.25 -4.24
C ALA A 57 -6.15 12.84 -4.75
N ALA A 58 -4.92 12.34 -4.58
CA ALA A 58 -4.56 11.00 -4.98
C ALA A 58 -3.41 10.42 -4.13
N VAL A 59 -3.52 9.13 -3.78
CA VAL A 59 -2.40 8.29 -3.35
C VAL A 59 -2.10 7.30 -4.47
N THR A 60 -0.82 7.07 -4.73
CA THR A 60 -0.39 6.02 -5.66
C THR A 60 0.78 5.25 -5.09
N GLU A 61 0.59 3.97 -4.86
CA GLU A 61 1.62 3.07 -4.39
C GLU A 61 2.04 2.11 -5.51
N VAL A 62 3.35 1.87 -5.64
CA VAL A 62 3.90 0.97 -6.63
C VAL A 62 4.97 0.08 -6.03
N LEU A 63 4.64 -1.20 -5.92
CA LEU A 63 5.52 -2.23 -5.38
C LEU A 63 5.98 -3.23 -6.40
N LYS A 64 7.29 -3.49 -6.46
CA LYS A 64 7.86 -4.39 -7.47
C LYS A 64 8.98 -5.26 -6.95
N GLY A 65 8.88 -6.56 -7.20
CA GLY A 65 9.98 -7.50 -6.98
C GLY A 65 10.38 -7.62 -5.52
N GLN A 66 9.43 -7.79 -4.60
CA GLN A 66 9.76 -8.02 -3.20
C GLN A 66 9.85 -9.52 -2.92
N GLU A 67 10.88 -9.92 -2.19
CA GLU A 67 11.00 -11.25 -1.62
C GLU A 67 10.96 -11.14 -0.10
N CYS A 68 9.91 -11.68 0.52
CA CYS A 68 9.69 -11.47 1.95
C CYS A 68 8.94 -12.60 2.67
N THR A 69 8.90 -12.56 4.00
CA THR A 69 8.01 -13.47 4.74
C THR A 69 6.60 -12.87 4.82
N ALA A 70 6.49 -11.57 5.07
CA ALA A 70 5.21 -10.90 5.20
C ALA A 70 5.24 -9.49 4.63
N ILE A 71 4.17 -9.14 3.92
CA ILE A 71 3.79 -7.77 3.56
C ILE A 71 2.59 -7.36 4.42
N THR A 72 2.57 -6.12 4.90
CA THR A 72 1.42 -5.54 5.60
C THR A 72 1.30 -4.07 5.26
N GLU A 73 0.11 -3.65 4.87
CA GLU A 73 -0.21 -2.25 4.58
C GLU A 73 -1.30 -1.73 5.53
N VAL A 74 -1.16 -0.51 6.06
CA VAL A 74 -2.08 0.04 7.08
C VAL A 74 -2.42 1.50 6.86
N LEU A 75 -3.60 1.76 6.28
CA LEU A 75 -4.10 3.11 6.05
C LEU A 75 -5.25 3.44 7.01
N THR A 76 -5.11 4.54 7.74
CA THR A 76 -6.09 4.98 8.74
C THR A 76 -6.47 6.45 8.59
N GLY A 77 -7.77 6.75 8.64
CA GLY A 77 -8.30 8.11 8.70
C GLY A 77 -7.90 9.01 7.53
N GLN A 78 -7.90 8.52 6.28
CA GLN A 78 -7.57 9.36 5.12
C GLN A 78 -8.84 9.91 4.45
N GLU A 79 -8.72 11.12 3.90
CA GLU A 79 -9.69 11.68 2.96
C GLU A 79 -8.99 11.89 1.62
N CYS A 80 -9.20 10.97 0.68
CA CYS A 80 -8.52 11.01 -0.62
C CYS A 80 -9.46 10.76 -1.80
N ALA A 81 -9.38 11.55 -2.87
CA ALA A 81 -10.29 11.33 -4.00
C ALA A 81 -10.02 9.98 -4.72
N ALA A 82 -8.75 9.57 -4.83
CA ALA A 82 -8.40 8.28 -5.39
C ALA A 82 -7.22 7.63 -4.66
N ILE A 83 -7.29 6.31 -4.49
CA ILE A 83 -6.19 5.47 -4.03
C ILE A 83 -5.90 4.47 -5.16
N THR A 84 -4.62 4.27 -5.48
CA THR A 84 -4.20 3.31 -6.50
C THR A 84 -2.98 2.55 -6.05
N GLU A 85 -3.12 1.24 -5.94
CA GLU A 85 -2.10 0.32 -5.49
C GLU A 85 -1.69 -0.60 -6.65
N VAL A 86 -0.38 -0.73 -6.90
CA VAL A 86 0.14 -1.56 -8.00
C VAL A 86 1.25 -2.47 -7.49
N LEU A 87 0.89 -3.73 -7.22
CA LEU A 87 1.83 -4.76 -6.77
C LEU A 87 2.26 -5.63 -7.95
N THR A 88 3.56 -5.82 -8.14
CA THR A 88 4.09 -6.64 -9.23
C THR A 88 5.19 -7.58 -8.76
N GLY A 89 5.06 -8.88 -9.02
CA GLY A 89 6.15 -9.83 -8.84
C GLY A 89 6.58 -9.95 -7.38
N GLN A 90 5.66 -10.16 -6.44
CA GLN A 90 6.05 -10.42 -5.05
C GLN A 90 6.07 -11.92 -4.79
N GLU A 91 7.06 -12.35 -4.03
CA GLU A 91 7.16 -13.71 -3.50
C GLU A 91 7.19 -13.61 -1.98
N CYS A 92 6.01 -13.78 -1.34
CA CYS A 92 5.90 -13.62 0.10
C CYS A 92 5.06 -14.71 0.77
N ALA A 93 5.42 -15.17 1.97
CA ALA A 93 4.63 -16.20 2.65
C ALA A 93 3.22 -15.71 3.00
N ALA A 94 3.07 -14.45 3.42
CA ALA A 94 1.78 -13.83 3.67
C ALA A 94 1.73 -12.41 3.12
N ILE A 95 0.59 -12.04 2.56
CA ILE A 95 0.24 -10.66 2.22
C ILE A 95 -0.97 -10.32 3.08
N THR A 96 -0.80 -9.40 4.02
CA THR A 96 -1.96 -8.74 4.64
C THR A 96 -2.19 -7.50 3.82
N GLY A 97 -3.05 -7.63 2.81
CA GLY A 97 -3.50 -6.53 1.99
C GLY A 97 -4.18 -5.47 2.84
N GLU A 98 -4.18 -4.25 2.30
CA GLU A 98 -4.77 -3.02 2.82
C GLU A 98 -5.64 -3.20 4.10
N MET A 99 -5.07 -2.86 5.26
CA MET A 99 -5.85 -2.67 6.48
C MET A 99 -6.43 -1.25 6.50
N LEU A 100 -7.48 -1.02 5.74
CA LEU A 100 -8.11 0.29 5.67
C LEU A 100 -9.09 0.51 6.83
N THR A 101 -8.85 1.56 7.61
CA THR A 101 -9.77 2.00 8.66
C THR A 101 -10.19 3.46 8.50
N GLY A 102 -11.50 3.71 8.46
CA GLY A 102 -12.05 5.06 8.52
C GLY A 102 -11.63 5.98 7.37
N GLN A 103 -11.62 5.50 6.12
CA GLN A 103 -11.29 6.34 4.97
C GLN A 103 -12.57 6.84 4.28
N GLU A 104 -12.45 8.00 3.66
CA GLU A 104 -13.42 8.52 2.69
C GLU A 104 -12.74 8.69 1.33
N CYS A 105 -13.28 8.04 0.29
CA CYS A 105 -12.69 8.13 -1.04
C CYS A 105 -13.69 8.07 -2.20
N ALA A 106 -13.31 8.58 -3.38
CA ALA A 106 -14.14 8.40 -4.57
C ALA A 106 -13.83 7.07 -5.29
N ALA A 107 -12.59 6.62 -5.27
CA ALA A 107 -12.19 5.36 -5.88
C ALA A 107 -10.97 4.72 -5.21
N ILE A 108 -11.00 3.40 -5.06
CA ILE A 108 -9.84 2.55 -4.80
C ILE A 108 -9.59 1.68 -6.03
N THR A 109 -8.33 1.53 -6.43
CA THR A 109 -7.93 0.63 -7.52
C THR A 109 -6.69 -0.15 -7.15
N GLU A 110 -6.83 -1.47 -7.08
CA GLU A 110 -5.74 -2.40 -6.75
C GLU A 110 -5.40 -3.24 -7.99
N VAL A 111 -4.12 -3.34 -8.32
CA VAL A 111 -3.63 -4.05 -9.52
C VAL A 111 -2.48 -5.01 -9.18
N PRO A 112 -2.72 -6.05 -8.36
CA PRO A 112 -1.72 -7.06 -8.09
C PRO A 112 -1.49 -7.96 -9.32
N THR A 113 -0.21 -8.12 -9.65
CA THR A 113 0.28 -8.82 -10.83
C THR A 113 1.41 -9.77 -10.45
N GLY A 114 1.35 -11.03 -10.86
CA GLY A 114 2.47 -11.97 -10.69
C GLY A 114 2.84 -12.24 -9.22
N GLN A 115 1.88 -12.46 -8.34
CA GLN A 115 2.16 -12.71 -6.92
C GLN A 115 2.24 -14.20 -6.63
N GLU A 116 3.19 -14.61 -5.82
CA GLU A 116 3.26 -15.95 -5.24
C GLU A 116 3.18 -15.85 -3.71
N CYS A 117 2.15 -16.46 -3.11
CA CYS A 117 1.98 -16.37 -1.66
C CYS A 117 1.29 -17.58 -1.00
N ALA A 118 1.48 -17.75 0.31
CA ALA A 118 0.72 -18.78 1.04
C ALA A 118 -0.66 -18.26 1.46
N ALA A 119 -0.79 -16.99 1.79
CA ALA A 119 -2.06 -16.38 2.18
C ALA A 119 -2.13 -14.90 1.79
N VAL A 120 -3.32 -14.45 1.36
CA VAL A 120 -3.72 -13.04 1.29
C VAL A 120 -4.83 -12.79 2.31
N THR A 121 -4.76 -11.70 3.05
CA THR A 121 -5.84 -11.23 3.93
C THR A 121 -6.13 -9.77 3.69
N GLU A 122 -7.37 -9.39 3.40
CA GLU A 122 -7.77 -7.99 3.21
C GLU A 122 -8.76 -7.56 4.31
N VAL A 123 -8.57 -6.37 4.88
CA VAL A 123 -9.41 -5.90 6.01
C VAL A 123 -9.86 -4.47 5.80
N LEU A 124 -11.08 -4.31 5.28
CA LEU A 124 -11.73 -3.01 5.11
C LEU A 124 -12.75 -2.74 6.22
N THR A 125 -12.52 -1.71 7.03
CA THR A 125 -13.45 -1.30 8.09
C THR A 125 -13.75 0.19 8.10
N GLY A 126 -15.03 0.54 8.23
CA GLY A 126 -15.47 1.94 8.32
C GLY A 126 -15.13 2.78 7.08
N GLN A 127 -15.13 2.16 5.90
CA GLN A 127 -14.81 2.80 4.62
C GLN A 127 -16.04 3.42 3.97
N GLU A 128 -15.92 4.64 3.47
CA GLU A 128 -16.87 5.28 2.57
C GLU A 128 -16.23 5.54 1.21
N CYS A 129 -16.24 4.52 0.34
CA CYS A 129 -15.69 4.62 -1.01
C CYS A 129 -16.75 4.41 -2.09
N ALA A 130 -16.80 5.32 -3.08
CA ALA A 130 -17.83 5.26 -4.13
C ALA A 130 -17.58 4.16 -5.17
N ALA A 131 -16.31 3.76 -5.37
CA ALA A 131 -15.92 2.66 -6.23
C ALA A 131 -14.68 1.94 -5.66
N VAL A 132 -14.66 0.61 -5.78
CA VAL A 132 -13.49 -0.23 -5.50
C VAL A 132 -13.30 -1.13 -6.72
N THR A 133 -12.09 -1.17 -7.27
CA THR A 133 -11.76 -1.98 -8.46
C THR A 133 -10.49 -2.78 -8.19
N GLU A 134 -10.62 -4.10 -8.24
CA GLU A 134 -9.49 -5.00 -8.10
C GLU A 134 -9.20 -5.70 -9.43
N VAL A 135 -7.94 -5.72 -9.85
CA VAL A 135 -7.48 -6.33 -11.12
C VAL A 135 -6.36 -7.32 -10.83
N LEU A 136 -6.77 -8.54 -10.50
CA LEU A 136 -5.87 -9.67 -10.24
C LEU A 136 -5.33 -10.27 -11.55
N THR A 137 -4.01 -10.34 -11.72
CA THR A 137 -3.39 -11.07 -12.84
C THR A 137 -2.22 -11.94 -12.41
N GLY A 138 -2.18 -13.21 -12.86
CA GLY A 138 -1.06 -14.12 -12.58
C GLY A 138 -0.78 -14.34 -11.09
N GLN A 139 -1.83 -14.60 -10.30
CA GLN A 139 -1.73 -14.81 -8.86
C GLN A 139 -1.65 -16.31 -8.53
N GLU A 140 -0.73 -16.69 -7.67
CA GLU A 140 -0.61 -18.03 -7.09
C GLU A 140 -0.60 -17.93 -5.56
N CYS A 141 -1.81 -17.87 -4.97
CA CYS A 141 -1.97 -17.82 -3.52
C CYS A 141 -2.76 -19.02 -2.99
N ALA A 142 -2.26 -19.68 -1.93
CA ALA A 142 -2.90 -20.88 -1.40
C ALA A 142 -4.17 -20.60 -0.58
N ALA A 143 -4.28 -19.41 0.00
CA ALA A 143 -5.46 -18.92 0.70
C ALA A 143 -5.69 -17.43 0.43
N VAL A 144 -6.95 -17.02 0.37
CA VAL A 144 -7.39 -15.61 0.28
C VAL A 144 -8.57 -15.46 1.24
N THR A 145 -8.53 -14.48 2.15
CA THR A 145 -9.52 -14.29 3.22
C THR A 145 -9.91 -12.85 3.46
#